data_AF-A0A7S2LNF1-F1
#
_entry.id   AF-A0A7S2LNF1-F1
#
_cell.length_a   1.000
_cell.length_b   1.000
_cell.length_c   1.000
_cell.angle_alpha   90.00
_cell.angle_beta   90.00
_cell.angle_gamma   90.00
#
_symmetry.space_group_name_H-M   'P 1'
#
loop_
_entity.id
_entity.type
_entity.pdbx_description
1 polymer ?
#
loop_
_entity_poly.entity_id
_entity_poly.type
_entity_poly.pdbx_seq_one_letter_code
_entity_poly.pdbx_strand_id
1 'polypeptide(L)'
;MSTESNEAVDTMLLCCAACGIVEVDDIKLRECADCDLVRYCSDACQREHKSQHEEACKKRAAELRDEILFMQPENTHLGDCPICMIPLPIDQKKSTMHSCCSKVICKGCNHANKMREAEGRIEQSCPFCRKPTVATDEECDKQRMKRIEANDPVALRQWGREQYDKGDYS
;
A
#
# COMPACT_ATOMS: atom_id res chain seq x y z
N MET A 1 6.88 -25.02 46.79
CA MET A 1 5.45 -24.73 47.01
C MET A 1 4.91 -24.19 45.72
N SER A 2 3.90 -24.88 45.23
CA SER A 2 3.28 -24.81 43.92
C SER A 2 2.68 -23.45 43.61
N THR A 3 2.83 -23.02 42.36
CA THR A 3 1.73 -22.45 41.58
C THR A 3 1.99 -22.83 40.13
N GLU A 4 1.55 -24.02 39.75
CA GLU A 4 1.29 -24.35 38.36
C GLU A 4 0.11 -23.47 37.92
N SER A 5 0.42 -22.34 37.31
CA SER A 5 -0.54 -21.56 36.55
C SER A 5 -0.90 -22.40 35.32
N ASN A 6 -2.03 -23.09 35.44
CA ASN A 6 -2.72 -23.80 34.39
C ASN A 6 -3.22 -22.77 33.36
N GLU A 7 -2.30 -22.28 32.52
CA GLU A 7 -2.65 -21.53 31.32
C GLU A 7 -3.20 -22.56 30.33
N ALA A 8 -4.53 -22.67 30.30
CA ALA A 8 -5.23 -23.30 29.20
C ALA A 8 -4.89 -22.49 27.94
N VAL A 9 -3.85 -22.95 27.24
CA VAL A 9 -3.56 -22.54 25.88
C VAL A 9 -4.80 -22.95 25.10
N ASP A 10 -5.64 -21.96 24.80
CA ASP A 10 -6.69 -22.05 23.78
C ASP A 10 -6.00 -22.26 22.44
N THR A 11 -5.46 -23.48 22.31
CA THR A 11 -4.82 -24.00 21.13
C THR A 11 -6.00 -24.16 20.20
N MET A 12 -6.17 -23.20 19.30
CA MET A 12 -7.26 -23.17 18.33
C MET A 12 -7.23 -24.49 17.54
N LEU A 13 -7.95 -25.48 18.05
CA LEU A 13 -7.77 -26.87 17.68
C LEU A 13 -8.44 -27.06 16.33
N LEU A 14 -7.63 -27.18 15.29
CA LEU A 14 -8.10 -27.26 13.91
C LEU A 14 -8.78 -28.62 13.73
N CYS A 15 -10.07 -28.62 13.42
CA CYS A 15 -10.87 -29.83 13.31
C CYS A 15 -11.54 -29.95 11.95
N CYS A 16 -11.78 -31.19 11.51
CA CYS A 16 -12.57 -31.49 10.33
C CYS A 16 -14.00 -30.98 10.55
N ALA A 17 -14.50 -30.14 9.65
CA ALA A 17 -15.83 -29.56 9.77
C ALA A 17 -16.97 -30.60 9.67
N ALA A 18 -16.70 -31.78 9.12
CA ALA A 18 -17.70 -32.84 9.00
C ALA A 18 -17.72 -33.79 10.21
N CYS A 19 -16.56 -34.32 10.62
CA CYS A 19 -16.47 -35.38 11.63
C CYS A 19 -15.85 -34.93 12.96
N GLY A 20 -15.41 -33.67 13.06
CA GLY A 20 -14.82 -33.12 14.28
C GLY A 20 -13.42 -33.65 14.61
N ILE A 21 -12.83 -34.52 13.77
CA ILE A 21 -11.49 -35.04 14.04
C ILE A 21 -10.47 -33.91 14.03
N VAL A 22 -9.60 -33.93 15.02
CA VAL A 22 -8.60 -32.90 15.25
C VAL A 22 -7.38 -33.16 14.37
N GLU A 23 -6.78 -32.08 13.88
CA GLU A 23 -5.45 -32.08 13.26
C GLU A 23 -4.41 -32.40 14.34
N VAL A 24 -3.82 -33.59 14.21
CA VAL A 24 -2.71 -34.10 15.04
C VAL A 24 -1.64 -34.62 14.09
N ASP A 25 -0.46 -34.99 14.59
CA ASP A 25 0.71 -35.35 13.76
C ASP A 25 0.40 -36.36 12.61
N ASP A 26 -0.52 -37.31 12.85
CA ASP A 26 -0.91 -38.33 11.87
C ASP A 26 -2.08 -37.93 10.94
N ILE A 27 -2.78 -36.82 11.21
CA ILE A 27 -3.98 -36.40 10.49
C ILE A 27 -3.80 -35.00 9.95
N LYS A 28 -3.62 -34.88 8.63
CA LYS A 28 -3.55 -33.60 7.92
C LYS A 28 -4.92 -33.18 7.41
N LEU A 29 -5.38 -32.00 7.78
CA LEU A 29 -6.62 -31.44 7.25
C LEU A 29 -6.34 -30.62 5.99
N ARG A 30 -7.26 -30.68 5.02
CA ARG A 30 -7.20 -29.90 3.77
C ARG A 30 -8.28 -28.83 3.78
N GLU A 31 -7.91 -27.61 3.42
CA GLU A 31 -8.83 -26.47 3.30
C GLU A 31 -9.80 -26.65 2.13
N CYS A 32 -10.98 -26.07 2.27
CA CYS A 32 -11.92 -25.93 1.17
C CYS A 32 -11.35 -24.95 0.14
N ALA A 33 -10.98 -25.44 -1.05
CA ALA A 33 -10.32 -24.67 -2.11
C ALA A 33 -11.10 -23.45 -2.64
N ASP A 34 -12.41 -23.36 -2.36
CA ASP A 34 -13.25 -22.23 -2.81
C ASP A 34 -13.31 -21.09 -1.80
N CYS A 35 -13.15 -21.37 -0.50
CA CYS A 35 -13.45 -20.40 0.55
C CYS A 35 -12.44 -20.32 1.70
N ASP A 36 -11.55 -21.30 1.84
CA ASP A 36 -10.51 -21.40 2.86
C ASP A 36 -11.01 -21.33 4.33
N LEU A 37 -12.32 -21.40 4.58
CA LEU A 37 -12.91 -21.27 5.94
C LEU A 37 -12.94 -22.56 6.75
N VAL A 38 -13.06 -23.69 6.06
CA VAL A 38 -13.27 -24.99 6.69
C VAL A 38 -12.24 -25.98 6.19
N ARG A 39 -11.93 -26.97 7.02
CA ARG A 39 -10.97 -28.01 6.70
C ARG A 39 -11.59 -29.39 6.79
N TYR A 40 -11.05 -30.34 6.03
CA TYR A 40 -11.53 -31.71 5.97
C TYR A 40 -10.37 -32.71 6.02
N CYS A 41 -10.55 -33.80 6.75
CA CYS A 41 -9.58 -34.90 6.76
C CYS A 41 -9.63 -35.75 5.47
N SER A 42 -10.73 -35.67 4.71
CA SER A 42 -10.94 -36.46 3.49
C SER A 42 -11.94 -35.83 2.53
N ASP A 43 -11.89 -36.24 1.25
CA ASP A 43 -12.87 -35.84 0.22
C ASP A 43 -14.27 -36.41 0.52
N ALA A 44 -14.35 -37.47 1.33
CA ALA A 44 -15.62 -38.02 1.81
C ALA A 44 -16.29 -37.04 2.79
N CYS A 45 -15.54 -36.57 3.80
CA CYS A 45 -16.01 -35.56 4.74
C CYS A 45 -16.42 -34.26 4.05
N GLN A 46 -15.65 -33.80 3.05
CA GLN A 46 -16.02 -32.60 2.28
C GLN A 46 -17.34 -32.78 1.52
N ARG A 47 -17.57 -33.94 0.89
CA ARG A 47 -18.82 -34.23 0.17
C ARG A 47 -20.02 -34.34 1.10
N GLU A 48 -19.83 -34.94 2.27
CA GLU A 48 -20.89 -35.08 3.28
C GLU A 48 -21.32 -33.73 3.85
N HIS A 49 -20.37 -32.85 4.17
CA HIS A 49 -20.65 -31.53 4.72
C HIS A 49 -21.06 -30.49 3.65
N LYS A 50 -21.01 -30.84 2.36
CA LYS A 50 -21.25 -29.92 1.24
C LYS A 50 -22.56 -29.13 1.38
N SER A 51 -23.68 -29.79 1.68
CA SER A 51 -25.00 -29.14 1.75
C SER A 51 -25.12 -28.17 2.93
N GLN A 52 -24.45 -28.45 4.05
CA GLN A 52 -24.40 -27.57 5.22
C GLN A 52 -23.49 -26.36 4.98
N HIS A 53 -22.44 -26.56 4.18
CA HIS A 53 -21.41 -25.56 3.91
C HIS A 53 -21.70 -24.65 2.71
N GLU A 54 -22.46 -25.12 1.71
CA GLU A 54 -22.55 -24.53 0.37
C GLU A 54 -22.82 -23.01 0.36
N GLU A 55 -23.82 -22.54 1.11
CA GLU A 55 -24.19 -21.13 1.13
C GLU A 55 -23.11 -20.27 1.80
N ALA A 56 -22.50 -20.75 2.89
CA ALA A 56 -21.38 -20.08 3.53
C ALA A 56 -20.13 -20.07 2.61
N CYS A 57 -19.89 -21.17 1.89
CA CYS A 57 -18.81 -21.31 0.91
C CYS A 57 -18.94 -20.27 -0.21
N LYS A 58 -20.12 -20.19 -0.85
CA LYS A 58 -20.40 -19.22 -1.93
C LYS A 58 -20.22 -17.78 -1.47
N LYS A 59 -20.74 -17.45 -0.29
CA LYS A 59 -20.62 -16.11 0.28
C LYS A 59 -19.15 -15.74 0.46
N ARG A 60 -18.36 -16.61 1.08
CA ARG A 60 -16.93 -16.37 1.30
C ARG A 60 -16.14 -16.35 0.00
N ALA A 61 -16.43 -17.23 -0.94
CA ALA A 61 -15.78 -17.23 -2.26
C ALA A 61 -16.01 -15.88 -2.98
N ALA A 62 -17.21 -15.30 -2.85
CA ALA A 62 -17.50 -13.96 -3.36
C ALA A 62 -16.71 -12.87 -2.61
N GLU A 63 -16.64 -12.94 -1.28
CA GLU A 63 -15.82 -12.02 -0.47
C GLU A 63 -14.33 -12.08 -0.85
N LEU A 64 -13.74 -13.27 -0.95
CA LEU A 64 -12.34 -13.47 -1.36
C LEU A 64 -12.08 -12.91 -2.76
N ARG A 65 -13.02 -13.13 -3.69
CA ARG A 65 -12.94 -12.56 -5.03
C ARG A 65 -12.93 -11.04 -5.00
N ASP A 66 -13.80 -10.43 -4.19
CA ASP A 66 -13.85 -8.98 -4.03
C ASP A 66 -12.57 -8.46 -3.35
N GLU A 67 -12.06 -9.14 -2.33
CA GLU A 67 -10.77 -8.81 -1.71
C GLU A 67 -9.65 -8.80 -2.75
N ILE A 68 -9.50 -9.85 -3.55
CA ILE A 68 -8.48 -9.91 -4.62
C ILE A 68 -8.64 -8.78 -5.64
N LEU A 69 -9.89 -8.44 -6.00
CA LEU A 69 -10.17 -7.39 -7.00
C LEU A 69 -9.93 -5.97 -6.48
N PHE A 70 -10.17 -5.73 -5.19
CA PHE A 70 -10.15 -4.38 -4.60
C PHE A 70 -8.96 -4.12 -3.66
N MET A 71 -8.15 -5.14 -3.39
CA MET A 71 -6.91 -4.99 -2.64
C MET A 71 -6.00 -3.98 -3.34
N GLN A 72 -5.64 -2.93 -2.60
CA GLN A 72 -4.70 -1.95 -3.11
C GLN A 72 -3.31 -2.58 -3.16
N PRO A 73 -2.54 -2.38 -4.25
CA PRO A 73 -1.18 -2.89 -4.33
C PRO A 73 -0.32 -2.24 -3.24
N GLU A 74 0.65 -2.99 -2.71
CA GLU A 74 1.59 -2.52 -1.68
C GLU A 74 2.48 -1.38 -2.18
N ASN A 75 2.60 -1.21 -3.49
CA ASN A 75 3.37 -0.16 -4.13
C ASN A 75 2.58 0.51 -5.25
N THR A 76 3.07 1.66 -5.69
CA THR A 76 2.54 2.34 -6.87
C THR A 76 3.65 2.51 -7.90
N HIS A 77 3.28 2.65 -9.18
CA HIS A 77 4.23 2.97 -10.25
C HIS A 77 4.93 4.33 -10.04
N LEU A 78 4.44 5.15 -9.10
CA LEU A 78 5.04 6.43 -8.72
C LEU A 78 6.19 6.24 -7.71
N GLY A 79 6.35 5.05 -7.15
CA GLY A 79 7.32 4.73 -6.12
C GLY A 79 6.95 5.30 -4.74
N ASP A 80 7.93 5.30 -3.84
CA ASP A 80 7.72 5.73 -2.46
C ASP A 80 8.12 7.19 -2.25
N CYS A 81 7.50 7.82 -1.26
CA CYS A 81 7.91 9.15 -0.81
C CYS A 81 9.32 9.07 -0.22
N PRO A 82 10.30 9.84 -0.72
CA PRO A 82 11.70 9.73 -0.28
C PRO A 82 11.96 10.27 1.15
N ILE A 83 10.91 10.66 1.87
CA ILE A 83 10.98 11.19 3.25
C ILE A 83 10.40 10.18 4.23
N CYS A 84 9.18 9.68 3.98
CA CYS A 84 8.50 8.75 4.89
C CYS A 84 8.53 7.29 4.42
N MET A 85 9.05 7.01 3.22
CA MET A 85 9.15 5.67 2.62
C MET A 85 7.80 4.93 2.52
N ILE A 86 6.71 5.69 2.43
CA ILE A 86 5.36 5.18 2.17
C ILE A 86 5.06 5.37 0.68
N PRO A 87 4.36 4.42 0.02
CA PRO A 87 3.94 4.54 -1.37
C PRO A 87 3.30 5.89 -1.68
N LEU A 88 3.75 6.53 -2.76
CA LEU A 88 3.13 7.78 -3.22
C LEU A 88 1.69 7.49 -3.68
N PRO A 89 0.71 8.33 -3.27
CA PRO A 89 -0.68 8.15 -3.69
C PRO A 89 -0.83 8.18 -5.21
N ILE A 90 -1.69 7.30 -5.74
CA ILE A 90 -2.06 7.27 -7.18
C ILE A 90 -2.68 8.61 -7.60
N ASP A 91 -3.48 9.22 -6.72
CA ASP A 91 -4.00 10.56 -6.93
C ASP A 91 -2.87 11.59 -6.92
N GLN A 92 -2.52 12.09 -8.12
CA GLN A 92 -1.48 13.09 -8.31
C GLN A 92 -1.70 14.36 -7.50
N LYS A 93 -2.96 14.68 -7.12
CA LYS A 93 -3.26 15.83 -6.26
C LYS A 93 -2.80 15.63 -4.82
N LYS A 94 -2.40 14.42 -4.40
CA LYS A 94 -1.88 14.14 -3.05
C LYS A 94 -0.35 14.11 -2.98
N SER A 95 0.32 14.45 -4.06
CA SER A 95 1.78 14.57 -4.16
C SER A 95 2.18 15.93 -4.73
N THR A 96 3.45 16.29 -4.58
CA THR A 96 4.01 17.54 -5.13
C THR A 96 5.44 17.33 -5.57
N MET A 97 5.85 17.98 -6.65
CA MET A 97 7.21 17.93 -7.21
C MET A 97 7.94 19.23 -6.85
N HIS A 98 9.18 19.11 -6.40
CA HIS A 98 10.03 20.27 -6.10
C HIS A 98 11.05 20.51 -7.22
N SER A 99 10.92 21.64 -7.93
CA SER A 99 11.78 22.04 -9.06
C SER A 99 13.28 22.04 -8.73
N CYS A 100 13.65 22.36 -7.50
CA CYS A 100 15.04 22.39 -7.05
C CYS A 100 15.78 21.05 -7.14
N CYS A 101 15.08 19.91 -7.01
CA CYS A 101 15.68 18.57 -6.95
C CYS A 101 14.92 17.49 -7.72
N SER A 102 13.84 17.87 -8.39
CA SER A 102 12.95 16.99 -9.14
C SER A 102 12.39 15.81 -8.34
N LYS A 103 12.32 15.94 -7.01
CA LYS A 103 11.71 14.91 -6.16
C LYS A 103 10.22 15.14 -6.02
N VAL A 104 9.47 14.07 -6.17
CA VAL A 104 8.05 13.99 -5.85
C VAL A 104 7.92 13.50 -4.41
N ILE A 105 7.19 14.23 -3.58
CA ILE A 105 6.94 13.88 -2.18
C ILE A 105 5.43 13.90 -1.91
N CYS A 106 4.99 13.15 -0.89
CA CYS A 106 3.59 13.18 -0.48
C CYS A 106 3.24 14.54 0.17
N LYS A 107 1.99 14.97 0.03
CA LYS A 107 1.51 16.22 0.65
C LYS A 107 1.59 16.20 2.18
N GLY A 108 1.55 15.02 2.80
CA GLY A 108 1.75 14.88 4.25
C GLY A 108 3.14 15.37 4.68
N CYS A 109 4.20 14.88 4.03
CA CYS A 109 5.57 15.33 4.31
C CYS A 109 5.78 16.81 3.99
N ASN A 110 5.20 17.30 2.88
CA ASN A 110 5.25 18.72 2.55
C ASN A 110 4.56 19.59 3.61
N HIS A 111 3.38 19.17 4.07
CA HIS A 111 2.63 19.88 5.10
C HIS A 111 3.39 19.87 6.44
N ALA A 112 3.90 18.73 6.88
CA ALA A 112 4.71 18.63 8.10
C ALA A 112 5.95 19.54 8.04
N ASN A 113 6.60 19.66 6.87
CA ASN A 113 7.72 20.58 6.69
C ASN A 113 7.29 22.04 6.86
N LYS A 114 6.17 22.44 6.26
CA LYS A 114 5.62 23.80 6.40
C LYS A 114 5.23 24.13 7.85
N MET A 115 4.67 23.17 8.58
CA MET A 115 4.35 23.34 10.00
C MET A 115 5.62 23.61 10.82
N ARG A 116 6.66 22.79 10.65
CA ARG A 116 7.97 23.00 11.29
C ARG A 116 8.55 24.38 10.99
N GLU A 117 8.47 24.82 9.73
CA GLU A 117 9.00 26.10 9.29
C GLU A 117 8.24 27.28 9.92
N ALA A 118 6.91 27.19 10.00
CA ALA A 118 6.09 28.20 10.65
C ALA A 118 6.36 28.30 12.16
N GLU A 119 6.43 27.16 12.86
CA GLU A 119 6.68 27.10 14.31
C GLU A 119 8.09 27.59 14.66
N GLY A 120 9.09 27.17 13.88
CA GLY A 120 10.49 27.54 14.08
C GLY A 120 10.87 28.90 13.50
N ARG A 121 9.97 29.59 12.79
CA ARG A 121 10.25 30.80 12.01
C ARG A 121 11.46 30.62 11.08
N ILE A 122 11.52 29.45 10.45
CA ILE A 122 12.59 29.05 9.52
C ILE A 122 12.15 29.45 8.11
N GLU A 123 13.10 29.85 7.27
CA GLU A 123 12.86 30.09 5.84
C GLU A 123 12.25 28.85 5.17
N GLN A 124 11.28 29.07 4.28
CA GLN A 124 10.64 27.98 3.55
C GLN A 124 11.63 27.28 2.64
N SER A 125 11.75 25.96 2.78
CA SER A 125 12.74 25.16 2.08
C SER A 125 12.13 23.87 1.53
N CYS A 126 12.80 23.29 0.53
CA CYS A 126 12.44 21.97 0.04
C CYS A 126 12.56 20.93 1.18
N PRO A 127 11.51 20.13 1.45
CA PRO A 127 11.55 19.12 2.51
C PRO A 127 12.62 18.04 2.31
N PHE A 128 13.02 17.80 1.05
CA PHE A 128 14.00 16.78 0.70
C PHE A 128 15.43 17.32 0.70
N CYS A 129 15.75 18.29 -0.17
CA CYS A 129 17.12 18.79 -0.34
C CYS A 129 17.45 20.05 0.47
N ARG A 130 16.50 20.59 1.24
CA ARG A 130 16.63 21.80 2.08
C ARG A 130 17.02 23.09 1.34
N LYS A 131 17.04 23.10 0.01
CA LYS A 131 17.24 24.34 -0.76
C LYS A 131 16.08 25.31 -0.47
N PRO A 132 16.35 26.61 -0.20
CA PRO A 132 15.31 27.61 -0.04
C PRO A 132 14.35 27.64 -1.23
N THR A 133 13.08 27.92 -0.93
CA THR A 133 12.04 28.06 -1.93
C THR A 133 12.24 29.37 -2.67
N VAL A 134 12.18 29.32 -3.99
CA VAL A 134 12.27 30.51 -4.83
C VAL A 134 10.97 31.29 -4.81
N ALA A 135 11.06 32.61 -5.01
CA ALA A 135 9.92 33.50 -4.81
C ALA A 135 9.00 33.59 -6.04
N THR A 136 9.54 33.33 -7.24
CA THR A 136 8.80 33.52 -8.50
C THR A 136 8.75 32.25 -9.35
N ASP A 137 7.73 32.19 -10.21
CA ASP A 137 7.54 31.08 -11.14
C ASP A 137 8.68 31.01 -12.17
N GLU A 138 9.24 32.15 -12.60
CA GLU A 138 10.39 32.17 -13.52
C GLU A 138 11.64 31.55 -12.90
N GLU A 139 11.83 31.71 -11.59
CA GLU A 139 12.93 31.07 -10.86
C GLU A 139 12.71 29.56 -10.73
N CYS A 140 11.47 29.13 -10.49
CA CYS A 140 11.07 27.71 -10.52
C CYS A 140 11.34 27.10 -11.90
N ASP A 141 11.00 27.82 -12.97
CA ASP A 141 11.25 27.42 -14.36
C ASP A 141 12.74 27.29 -14.65
N LYS A 142 13.56 28.25 -14.22
CA LYS A 142 15.03 28.16 -14.33
C LYS A 142 15.58 26.93 -13.60
N GLN A 143 15.07 26.61 -12.41
CA GLN A 143 15.49 25.41 -11.70
C GLN A 143 15.08 24.13 -12.44
N ARG A 144 13.86 24.11 -13.00
CA ARG A 144 13.35 22.98 -13.79
C ARG A 144 14.16 22.78 -15.08
N MET A 145 14.48 23.85 -15.80
CA MET A 145 15.31 23.79 -17.01
C MET A 145 16.71 23.22 -16.73
N LYS A 146 17.35 23.62 -15.63
CA LYS A 146 18.62 23.00 -15.20
C LYS A 146 18.52 21.50 -14.97
N ARG A 147 17.36 21.01 -14.52
CA ARG A 147 17.09 19.58 -14.32
C ARG A 147 16.83 18.86 -15.65
N ILE A 148 16.12 19.50 -16.57
CA ILE A 148 15.90 19.01 -17.94
C ILE A 148 17.24 18.89 -18.69
N GLU A 149 18.10 19.90 -18.62
CA GLU A 149 19.45 19.88 -19.21
C GLU A 149 20.31 18.76 -18.62
N ALA A 150 20.09 18.40 -17.35
CA ALA A 150 20.73 17.27 -16.69
C ALA A 150 20.06 15.91 -16.98
N ASN A 151 19.11 15.87 -17.93
CA ASN A 151 18.35 14.69 -18.34
C ASN A 151 17.58 14.02 -17.18
N ASP A 152 17.09 14.81 -16.22
CA ASP A 152 16.29 14.31 -15.10
C ASP A 152 14.91 13.83 -15.59
N PRO A 153 14.55 12.54 -15.39
CA PRO A 153 13.34 11.96 -15.98
C PRO A 153 12.05 12.55 -15.41
N VAL A 154 12.05 13.01 -14.16
CA VAL A 154 10.87 13.61 -13.53
C VAL A 154 10.65 15.01 -14.08
N ALA A 155 11.71 15.81 -14.22
CA ALA A 155 11.64 17.13 -14.81
C ALA A 155 11.19 17.08 -16.28
N LEU A 156 11.74 16.14 -17.06
CA LEU A 156 11.36 15.93 -18.46
C LEU A 156 9.88 15.55 -18.59
N ARG A 157 9.40 14.59 -17.79
CA ARG A 157 7.99 14.18 -17.78
C ARG A 157 7.07 15.36 -17.45
N GLN A 158 7.41 16.15 -16.44
CA GLN A 158 6.62 17.31 -16.07
C GLN A 158 6.58 18.35 -17.19
N TRP A 159 7.73 18.64 -17.79
CA TRP A 159 7.81 19.56 -18.92
C TRP A 159 6.97 19.10 -20.11
N GLY A 160 7.06 17.82 -20.48
CA GLY A 160 6.25 17.26 -21.57
C GLY A 160 4.75 17.43 -21.32
N ARG A 161 4.30 17.25 -20.07
CA ARG A 161 2.90 17.53 -19.69
C ARG A 161 2.53 19.00 -19.86
N GLU A 162 3.39 19.91 -19.39
CA GLU A 162 3.15 21.36 -19.52
C GLU A 162 3.09 21.80 -20.99
N GLN A 163 3.92 21.22 -21.86
CA GLN A 163 3.90 21.50 -23.30
C GLN A 163 2.64 20.94 -23.98
N TYR A 164 2.26 19.71 -23.63
CA TYR A 164 1.01 19.11 -24.08
C TYR A 164 -0.21 19.97 -23.71
N ASP A 165 -0.28 20.44 -22.46
CA ASP A 165 -1.38 21.29 -21.97
C ASP A 165 -1.42 22.65 -22.69
N LYS A 166 -0.27 23.14 -23.19
CA LYS A 166 -0.16 24.36 -24.00
C LYS A 166 -0.46 24.13 -25.49
N GLY A 167 -0.59 22.88 -25.92
CA GLY A 167 -0.72 22.51 -27.34
C GLY A 167 0.57 22.71 -28.14
N ASP A 168 1.71 22.82 -27.47
CA ASP A 168 3.03 22.89 -28.10
C ASP A 168 3.60 21.47 -28.17
N TYR A 169 3.62 20.90 -29.37
CA TYR A 169 4.08 19.54 -29.63
C TYR A 169 5.47 19.50 -30.30
N SER A 170 6.14 20.65 -30.37
CA SER A 170 7.41 20.83 -31.08
C SER A 170 8.64 20.50 -30.24
#